data_AF-A0A913XB10-F1
#
_entry.id   AF-A0A913XB10-F1
#
_cell.length_a   1.000
_cell.length_b   1.000
_cell.length_c   1.000
_cell.angle_alpha   90.00
_cell.angle_beta   90.00
_cell.angle_gamma   90.00
#
_symmetry.space_group_name_H-M   'P 1'
#
loop_
_entity.id
_entity.type
_entity.pdbx_description
1 polymer ?
#
loop_
_entity_poly.entity_id
_entity_poly.type
_entity_poly.pdbx_seq_one_letter_code
_entity_poly.pdbx_strand_id
1 'polypeptide(L)'
;MRYSKRKPMRQWIKEKLDSKSYPGLRWIDKNRGKFEISWKHGSLETWSWEEDVHVFREWAIYTGKYQPHNKTVTQEDIELAKTWKTNFRCALNALPGVEMVKEESSARGANARKVYIMKVDNKKKKKRRCEDQKSLDLETKPLTPISEGIDQQAIDEIERQLSQSSTIFKKDLADLGEMEDIFQCGIGDFFTE
;
A
#
# COMPACT_ATOMS: atom_id res chain seq x y z
N MET A 1 3.24 27.53 -3.90
CA MET A 1 2.44 26.85 -2.85
C MET A 1 3.19 25.60 -2.41
N ARG A 2 3.67 25.51 -1.16
CA ARG A 2 4.39 24.32 -0.70
C ARG A 2 3.36 23.22 -0.43
N TYR A 3 3.37 22.15 -1.22
CA TYR A 3 2.58 20.96 -0.92
C TYR A 3 3.04 20.39 0.43
N SER A 4 2.11 20.23 1.37
CA SER A 4 2.39 19.56 2.64
C SER A 4 2.85 18.13 2.33
N LYS A 5 4.11 17.80 2.66
CA LYS A 5 4.66 16.46 2.46
C LYS A 5 3.76 15.43 3.17
N ARG A 6 3.39 14.36 2.46
CA ARG A 6 2.66 13.23 3.02
C ARG A 6 3.45 12.65 4.20
N LYS A 7 2.75 12.34 5.31
CA LYS A 7 3.37 11.72 6.49
C LYS A 7 3.84 10.30 6.14
N PRO A 8 4.97 9.85 6.72
CA PRO A 8 5.41 8.46 6.55
C PRO A 8 4.39 7.50 7.20
N MET A 9 4.29 6.27 6.67
CA MET A 9 3.31 5.27 7.13
C MET A 9 3.36 5.05 8.64
N ARG A 10 4.56 5.04 9.23
CA ARG A 10 4.75 4.90 10.67
C ARG A 10 3.99 5.95 11.47
N GLN A 11 4.07 7.21 11.07
CA GLN A 11 3.35 8.30 11.74
C GLN A 11 1.84 8.21 11.45
N TRP A 12 1.48 7.86 10.21
CA TRP A 12 0.08 7.66 9.83
C TRP A 12 -0.59 6.58 10.71
N ILE A 13 0.01 5.40 10.85
CA ILE A 13 -0.53 4.32 11.71
C ILE A 13 -0.70 4.79 13.14
N LYS A 14 0.32 5.48 13.69
CA LYS A 14 0.27 5.98 15.06
C LYS A 14 -0.91 6.93 15.28
N GLU A 15 -1.13 7.86 14.36
CA GLU A 15 -2.26 8.80 14.44
C GLU A 15 -3.61 8.06 14.40
N LYS A 16 -3.73 7.04 13.56
CA LYS A 16 -4.96 6.24 13.42
C LYS A 16 -5.23 5.33 14.62
N LEU A 17 -4.17 4.79 15.23
CA LEU A 17 -4.26 4.06 16.49
C LEU A 17 -4.65 4.98 17.66
N ASP A 18 -4.09 6.20 17.70
CA ASP A 18 -4.40 7.18 18.73
C ASP A 18 -5.83 7.73 18.61
N SER A 19 -6.33 7.90 17.38
CA SER A 19 -7.71 8.32 17.13
C SER A 19 -8.73 7.20 17.32
N LYS A 20 -8.30 5.93 17.43
CA LYS A 20 -9.15 4.74 17.54
C LYS A 20 -10.26 4.69 16.47
N SER A 21 -9.97 5.22 15.28
CA SER A 21 -10.97 5.38 14.23
C SER A 21 -11.28 4.10 13.46
N TYR A 22 -10.43 3.08 13.59
CA TYR A 22 -10.53 1.85 12.81
C TYR A 22 -10.66 0.64 13.75
N PRO A 23 -11.80 -0.08 13.76
CA PRO A 23 -12.04 -1.18 14.70
C PRO A 23 -10.97 -2.30 14.62
N GLY A 24 -10.51 -2.60 13.41
CA GLY A 24 -9.47 -3.60 13.17
C GLY A 24 -8.04 -3.14 13.49
N LEU A 25 -7.81 -1.90 13.94
CA LEU A 25 -6.47 -1.38 14.25
C LEU A 25 -6.47 -0.74 15.65
N ARG A 26 -5.84 -1.41 16.62
CA ARG A 26 -5.90 -0.97 18.04
C ARG A 26 -4.60 -1.15 18.80
N TRP A 27 -4.39 -0.28 19.79
CA TRP A 27 -3.31 -0.41 20.76
C TRP A 27 -3.58 -1.60 21.68
N ILE A 28 -2.61 -2.50 21.83
CA ILE A 28 -2.57 -3.48 22.94
C ILE A 28 -1.89 -2.82 24.14
N ASP A 29 -0.71 -2.22 23.89
CA ASP A 29 0.05 -1.48 24.89
C ASP A 29 0.68 -0.25 24.22
N LYS A 30 0.11 0.91 24.53
CA LYS A 30 0.57 2.19 23.97
C LYS A 30 1.96 2.59 24.48
N ASN A 31 2.34 2.20 25.70
CA ASN A 31 3.64 2.55 26.28
C ASN A 31 4.77 1.76 25.60
N ARG A 32 4.51 0.49 25.31
CA ARG A 32 5.45 -0.39 24.58
C ARG A 32 5.38 -0.22 23.06
N GLY A 33 4.45 0.60 22.57
CA GLY A 33 4.19 0.75 21.13
C GLY A 33 3.67 -0.53 20.48
N LYS A 34 2.99 -1.39 21.24
CA LYS A 34 2.43 -2.67 20.78
C LYS A 34 0.99 -2.47 20.32
N PHE A 35 0.70 -2.89 19.10
CA PHE A 35 -0.63 -2.78 18.49
C PHE A 35 -0.97 -4.04 17.70
N GLU A 36 -2.25 -4.23 17.44
CA GLU A 36 -2.75 -5.32 16.61
C GLU A 36 -3.56 -4.82 15.43
N ILE A 37 -3.57 -5.66 14.39
CA ILE A 37 -4.32 -5.47 13.17
C ILE A 37 -5.12 -6.73 12.89
N SER A 38 -6.42 -6.59 12.63
CA SER A 38 -7.23 -7.71 12.15
C SER A 38 -6.67 -8.25 10.83
N TRP A 39 -6.55 -9.56 10.72
CA TRP A 39 -5.92 -10.21 9.56
C TRP A 39 -6.69 -11.45 9.09
N LYS A 40 -8.01 -11.45 9.27
CA LYS A 40 -8.91 -12.52 8.85
C LYS A 40 -8.76 -12.84 7.37
N HIS A 41 -9.00 -14.11 7.03
CA HIS A 41 -9.01 -14.56 5.65
C HIS A 41 -10.32 -14.11 5.00
N GLY A 42 -10.26 -13.62 3.76
CA GLY A 42 -11.42 -13.00 3.11
C GLY A 42 -12.54 -13.97 2.74
N SER A 43 -12.25 -15.29 2.77
CA SER A 43 -13.25 -16.34 2.55
C SER A 43 -14.00 -16.76 3.81
N LEU A 44 -13.72 -16.14 4.96
CA LEU A 44 -14.47 -16.43 6.19
C LEU A 44 -15.79 -15.66 6.16
N GLU A 45 -16.88 -16.29 6.58
CA GLU A 45 -18.18 -15.62 6.72
C GLU A 45 -18.12 -14.43 7.69
N THR A 46 -17.30 -14.54 8.74
CA THR A 46 -17.06 -13.48 9.72
C THR A 46 -16.11 -12.37 9.22
N TRP A 47 -15.81 -12.32 7.92
CA TRP A 47 -14.98 -11.29 7.32
C TRP A 47 -15.81 -10.03 7.08
N SER A 48 -15.49 -8.94 7.78
CA SER A 48 -16.24 -7.70 7.74
C SER A 48 -15.45 -6.60 7.03
N TRP A 49 -16.13 -5.84 6.17
CA TRP A 49 -15.51 -4.70 5.49
C TRP A 49 -14.99 -3.65 6.47
N GLU A 50 -15.76 -3.35 7.51
CA GLU A 50 -15.46 -2.27 8.46
C GLU A 50 -14.32 -2.64 9.41
N GLU A 51 -14.25 -3.90 9.84
CA GLU A 51 -13.19 -4.35 10.73
C GLU A 51 -11.93 -4.73 9.96
N ASP A 52 -12.07 -5.54 8.91
CA ASP A 52 -10.95 -6.23 8.30
C ASP A 52 -10.37 -5.48 7.10
N VAL A 53 -11.16 -4.65 6.40
CA VAL A 53 -10.73 -4.01 5.14
C VAL A 53 -10.50 -2.51 5.29
N HIS A 54 -11.25 -1.85 6.17
CA HIS A 54 -11.28 -0.40 6.33
C HIS A 54 -9.87 0.22 6.44
N VAL A 55 -8.99 -0.31 7.30
CA VAL A 55 -7.62 0.20 7.45
C VAL A 55 -6.79 0.10 6.16
N PHE A 56 -6.98 -0.95 5.38
CA PHE A 56 -6.25 -1.17 4.13
C PHE A 56 -6.74 -0.22 3.03
N ARG A 57 -8.07 -0.05 2.92
CA ARG A 57 -8.69 0.93 2.03
C ARG A 57 -8.20 2.34 2.34
N GLU A 58 -8.26 2.74 3.60
CA GLU A 58 -7.85 4.08 4.03
C GLU A 58 -6.37 4.37 3.78
N TRP A 59 -5.51 3.35 3.88
CA TRP A 59 -4.12 3.48 3.47
C TRP A 59 -3.97 3.67 1.95
N ALA A 60 -4.75 2.95 1.13
CA ALA A 60 -4.74 3.12 -0.31
C ALA A 60 -5.21 4.52 -0.72
N ILE A 61 -6.26 5.04 -0.07
CA ILE A 61 -6.73 6.43 -0.24
C ILE A 61 -5.65 7.42 0.17
N TYR A 62 -5.07 7.24 1.36
CA TYR A 62 -4.04 8.13 1.89
C TYR A 62 -2.79 8.18 0.99
N THR A 63 -2.44 7.06 0.38
CA THR A 63 -1.31 6.99 -0.54
C THR A 63 -1.63 7.49 -1.94
N GLY A 64 -2.89 7.79 -2.24
CA GLY A 64 -3.38 8.18 -3.56
C GLY A 64 -3.40 7.02 -4.57
N LYS A 65 -3.26 5.77 -4.10
CA LYS A 65 -3.30 4.57 -4.95
C LYS A 65 -4.72 4.13 -5.30
N TYR A 66 -5.70 4.65 -4.57
CA TYR A 66 -7.11 4.43 -4.81
C TYR A 66 -7.86 5.73 -4.52
N GLN A 67 -8.84 6.06 -5.35
CA GLN A 67 -9.72 7.20 -5.16
C GLN A 67 -11.15 6.68 -5.25
N PRO A 68 -11.93 6.74 -4.15
CA PRO A 68 -13.31 6.29 -4.17
C PRO A 68 -14.15 7.27 -4.99
N HIS A 69 -14.82 6.76 -6.01
CA HIS A 69 -15.73 7.56 -6.84
C HIS A 69 -17.13 7.67 -6.21
N ASN A 70 -17.45 6.78 -5.27
CA ASN A 70 -18.71 6.71 -4.55
C ASN A 70 -18.48 6.44 -3.05
N LYS A 71 -19.54 6.68 -2.27
CA LYS A 71 -19.51 6.47 -0.81
C LYS A 71 -19.80 5.03 -0.40
N THR A 72 -20.48 4.28 -1.27
CA THR A 72 -20.87 2.89 -1.05
C THR A 72 -19.79 1.95 -1.55
N VAL A 73 -19.59 0.84 -0.85
CA VAL A 73 -18.66 -0.23 -1.27
C VAL A 73 -19.17 -0.86 -2.56
N THR A 74 -18.32 -0.91 -3.59
CA THR A 74 -18.63 -1.55 -4.87
C THR A 74 -18.05 -2.95 -4.97
N GLN A 75 -18.46 -3.70 -6.00
CA GLN A 75 -17.79 -4.95 -6.35
C GLN A 75 -16.30 -4.74 -6.67
N GLU A 76 -15.95 -3.64 -7.34
CA GLU A 76 -14.55 -3.30 -7.65
C GLU A 76 -13.72 -3.13 -6.37
N ASP A 77 -14.28 -2.50 -5.34
CA ASP A 77 -13.62 -2.36 -4.05
C ASP A 77 -13.31 -3.73 -3.43
N ILE A 78 -14.27 -4.65 -3.49
CA ILE A 78 -14.13 -6.02 -2.96
C ILE A 78 -12.98 -6.75 -3.67
N GLU A 79 -12.88 -6.62 -5.00
CA GLU A 79 -11.76 -7.19 -5.76
C GLU A 79 -10.42 -6.54 -5.38
N LEU A 80 -10.39 -5.22 -5.17
CA LEU A 80 -9.19 -4.48 -4.79
C LEU A 80 -8.75 -4.71 -3.33
N ALA A 81 -9.63 -5.22 -2.45
CA ALA A 81 -9.32 -5.44 -1.04
C ALA A 81 -8.09 -6.33 -0.83
N LYS A 82 -7.93 -7.38 -1.65
CA LYS A 82 -6.75 -8.27 -1.63
C LYS A 82 -5.46 -7.51 -1.95
N THR A 83 -5.51 -6.62 -2.94
CA THR A 83 -4.40 -5.76 -3.35
C THR A 83 -4.03 -4.77 -2.26
N TRP A 84 -5.02 -4.11 -1.64
CA TRP A 84 -4.77 -3.17 -0.54
C TRP A 84 -4.13 -3.85 0.66
N LYS A 85 -4.63 -5.03 1.06
CA LYS A 85 -4.06 -5.83 2.16
C LYS A 85 -2.61 -6.22 1.89
N THR A 86 -2.29 -6.62 0.66
CA THR A 86 -0.93 -7.00 0.26
C THR A 86 0.01 -5.79 0.28
N ASN A 87 -0.40 -4.68 -0.31
CA ASN A 87 0.38 -3.44 -0.34
C ASN A 87 0.64 -2.90 1.07
N PHE A 88 -0.37 -2.96 1.93
CA PHE A 88 -0.26 -2.55 3.32
C PHE A 88 0.76 -3.40 4.09
N ARG A 89 0.73 -4.73 3.92
CA ARG A 89 1.72 -5.65 4.51
C ARG A 89 3.14 -5.31 4.08
N CYS A 90 3.35 -5.08 2.78
CA CYS A 90 4.67 -4.75 2.25
C CYS A 90 5.18 -3.44 2.84
N ALA A 91 4.32 -2.41 2.89
CA ALA A 91 4.68 -1.13 3.46
C ALA A 91 5.01 -1.23 4.96
N LEU A 92 4.25 -2.04 5.72
CA LEU A 92 4.53 -2.32 7.14
C LEU A 92 5.88 -3.01 7.35
N ASN A 93 6.16 -4.06 6.56
CA ASN A 93 7.40 -4.83 6.68
C ASN A 93 8.63 -4.02 6.27
N ALA A 94 8.44 -2.97 5.46
CA ALA A 94 9.51 -2.05 5.07
C ALA A 94 9.79 -0.96 6.13
N LEU A 95 8.97 -0.84 7.18
CA LEU A 95 9.17 0.19 8.20
C LEU A 95 10.33 -0.14 9.14
N PRO A 96 11.31 0.76 9.32
CA PRO A 96 12.37 0.56 10.28
C PRO A 96 11.81 0.64 11.72
N GLY A 97 12.20 -0.33 12.54
CA GLY A 97 11.79 -0.42 13.95
C GLY A 97 10.34 -0.86 14.17
N VAL A 98 9.66 -1.38 13.14
CA VAL A 98 8.36 -2.06 13.30
C VAL A 98 8.59 -3.54 13.07
N GLU A 99 8.30 -4.35 14.09
CA GLU A 99 8.53 -5.80 14.06
C GLU A 99 7.25 -6.54 14.43
N MET A 100 6.99 -7.67 13.78
CA MET A 100 5.85 -8.53 14.08
C MET A 100 6.20 -9.47 15.24
N VAL A 101 5.33 -9.55 16.25
CA VAL A 101 5.44 -10.50 17.36
C VAL A 101 4.69 -11.76 16.98
N LYS A 102 5.41 -12.78 16.53
CA LYS A 102 4.80 -14.01 16.01
C LYS A 102 4.11 -14.82 17.11
N GLU A 103 4.64 -14.79 18.33
CA GLU A 103 4.10 -15.55 19.47
C GLU A 103 2.69 -15.07 19.87
N GLU A 104 2.40 -13.79 19.69
CA GLU A 104 1.09 -13.19 20.04
C GLU A 104 0.16 -13.05 18.84
N SER A 105 0.67 -13.26 17.63
CA SER A 105 -0.10 -13.20 16.39
C SER A 105 -0.87 -14.50 16.17
N SER A 106 -2.13 -14.40 15.77
CA SER A 106 -2.96 -15.55 15.40
C SER A 106 -3.26 -15.52 13.90
N ALA A 107 -2.87 -16.58 13.19
CA ALA A 107 -3.08 -16.69 11.76
C ALA A 107 -4.42 -17.36 11.37
N ARG A 108 -5.16 -17.93 12.34
CA ARG A 108 -6.32 -18.79 12.07
C ARG A 108 -7.54 -18.39 12.91
N GLY A 109 -8.71 -18.72 12.38
CA GLY A 109 -10.01 -18.53 13.03
C GLY A 109 -10.62 -17.13 12.87
N ALA A 110 -11.81 -16.97 13.44
CA ALA A 110 -12.58 -15.73 13.37
C ALA A 110 -11.87 -14.52 14.02
N ASN A 111 -10.93 -14.76 14.93
CA ASN A 111 -10.16 -13.73 15.63
C ASN A 111 -8.71 -13.61 15.11
N ALA A 112 -8.45 -13.98 13.86
CA ALA A 112 -7.13 -13.90 13.27
C ALA A 112 -6.61 -12.45 13.27
N ARG A 113 -5.41 -12.26 13.83
CA ARG A 113 -4.80 -10.95 14.08
C ARG A 113 -3.30 -11.00 13.96
N LYS A 114 -2.69 -9.88 13.61
CA LYS A 114 -1.24 -9.69 13.63
C LYS A 114 -0.87 -8.66 14.67
N VAL A 115 0.08 -9.02 15.52
CA VAL A 115 0.61 -8.16 16.57
C VAL A 115 1.95 -7.60 16.12
N TYR A 116 2.09 -6.29 16.25
CA TYR A 116 3.29 -5.55 15.90
C TYR A 116 3.76 -4.70 17.08
N ILE A 117 5.07 -4.50 17.17
CA ILE A 117 5.70 -3.56 18.10
C ILE A 117 6.43 -2.49 17.28
N MET A 118 6.14 -1.23 17.57
CA MET A 118 6.87 -0.08 17.08
C MET A 118 7.88 0.36 18.13
N LYS A 119 9.16 0.07 17.90
CA LYS A 119 10.28 0.51 18.76
C LYS A 119 10.28 2.03 18.82
N VAL A 120 10.27 2.62 20.01
CA VAL A 120 10.33 4.07 20.16
C VAL A 120 11.66 4.56 19.58
N ASP A 121 11.60 5.51 18.64
CA ASP A 121 12.81 6.12 18.11
C ASP A 121 13.47 6.92 19.25
N ASN A 122 14.47 6.34 19.91
CA ASN A 122 15.34 7.05 20.85
C ASN A 122 16.30 7.99 20.09
N LYS A 123 15.75 8.84 19.22
CA LYS A 123 16.49 9.92 18.59
C LYS A 123 16.57 11.05 19.62
N LYS A 124 17.66 11.07 20.40
CA LYS A 124 18.14 12.32 21.00
C LYS A 124 18.09 13.39 19.90
N LYS A 125 17.38 14.49 20.17
CA LYS A 125 17.30 15.64 19.26
C LYS A 125 18.72 16.12 18.97
N LYS A 126 19.37 15.67 17.89
CA LYS A 126 20.49 16.39 17.32
C LYS A 126 19.89 17.67 16.74
N LYS A 127 19.92 18.73 17.56
CA LYS A 127 19.61 20.10 17.19
C LYS A 127 20.49 20.40 15.98
N ARG A 128 19.94 20.38 14.76
CA ARG A 128 20.65 20.89 13.59
C ARG A 128 20.83 22.38 13.83
N ARG A 129 22.03 22.80 14.26
CA ARG A 129 22.43 24.20 14.14
C ARG A 129 22.42 24.53 12.65
N CYS A 130 21.78 25.64 12.30
CA CYS A 130 22.06 26.34 11.05
C CYS A 130 23.53 26.74 11.10
N GLU A 131 24.32 26.33 10.12
CA GLU A 131 25.60 26.97 9.81
C GLU A 131 25.30 27.96 8.69
N ASP A 132 25.45 29.24 9.04
CA ASP A 132 25.33 30.38 8.17
C ASP A 132 26.36 30.25 7.03
N GLN A 133 25.88 30.10 5.79
CA GLN A 133 26.75 30.14 4.62
C GLN A 133 27.11 31.60 4.34
N LYS A 134 28.26 32.02 4.87
CA LYS A 134 28.91 33.29 4.52
C LYS A 134 29.45 33.19 3.10
N SER A 135 29.06 34.17 2.29
CA SER A 135 29.51 34.49 0.94
C SER A 135 31.03 34.53 0.78
N LEU A 136 31.56 34.00 -0.33
CA LEU A 136 32.64 34.64 -1.08
C LEU A 136 32.48 34.30 -2.57
N ASP A 137 32.33 35.37 -3.34
CA ASP A 137 32.23 35.44 -4.79
C ASP A 137 33.52 35.02 -5.49
N LEU A 138 33.41 34.36 -6.64
CA LEU A 138 34.45 34.33 -7.67
C LEU A 138 33.82 34.23 -9.06
N GLU A 139 33.80 35.41 -9.67
CA GLU A 139 33.89 35.78 -11.09
C GLU A 139 33.58 34.78 -12.22
N THR A 140 32.77 35.30 -13.14
CA THR A 140 32.26 34.79 -14.41
C THR A 140 33.31 34.32 -15.43
N LYS A 141 32.98 33.24 -16.15
CA LYS A 141 33.32 33.05 -17.58
C LYS A 141 32.11 32.53 -18.35
N PRO A 142 31.74 33.11 -19.51
CA PRO A 142 30.60 32.66 -20.29
C PRO A 142 30.95 31.40 -21.10
N LEU A 143 30.07 30.40 -21.07
CA LEU A 143 30.12 29.26 -21.98
C LEU A 143 29.20 29.54 -23.17
N THR A 144 29.73 29.24 -24.35
CA THR A 144 29.15 29.42 -25.67
C THR A 144 27.93 28.52 -25.92
N PRO A 145 27.05 28.89 -26.88
CA PRO A 145 25.88 28.09 -27.23
C PRO A 145 26.27 26.94 -28.15
N ILE A 146 25.93 25.70 -27.78
CA ILE A 146 25.99 24.54 -28.67
C ILE A 146 24.57 24.31 -29.19
N SER A 147 24.31 24.83 -30.38
CA SER A 147 23.22 24.39 -31.24
C SER A 147 23.73 23.22 -32.08
N GLU A 148 23.35 22.00 -31.76
CA GLU A 148 23.38 20.90 -32.72
C GLU A 148 22.08 20.11 -32.61
N GLY A 149 21.44 19.96 -33.77
CA GLY A 149 20.09 19.43 -33.92
C GLY A 149 19.99 17.97 -33.51
N ILE A 150 18.86 17.64 -32.91
CA ILE A 150 18.46 16.24 -32.74
C ILE A 150 17.87 15.81 -34.08
N ASP A 151 18.51 14.84 -34.74
CA ASP A 151 18.03 14.27 -36.00
C ASP A 151 16.61 13.72 -35.84
N GLN A 152 15.66 14.29 -36.60
CA GLN A 152 14.26 13.86 -36.64
C GLN A 152 14.11 12.36 -36.99
N GLN A 153 15.09 11.80 -37.69
CA GLN A 153 15.16 10.38 -38.02
C GLN A 153 15.28 9.46 -36.79
N ALA A 154 15.85 9.94 -35.68
CA ALA A 154 15.95 9.16 -34.44
C ALA A 154 14.63 9.11 -33.67
N ILE A 155 13.78 10.13 -33.81
CA ILE A 155 12.47 10.20 -33.13
C ILE A 155 11.47 9.30 -33.86
N ASP A 156 11.46 9.33 -35.19
CA ASP A 156 10.54 8.53 -36.01
C ASP A 156 10.82 7.01 -35.88
N GLU A 157 12.07 6.60 -35.68
CA GLU A 157 12.42 5.19 -35.42
C GLU A 157 11.91 4.70 -34.06
N ILE A 158 11.92 5.56 -33.03
CA ILE A 158 11.40 5.20 -31.70
C ILE A 158 9.86 5.05 -31.76
N GLU A 159 9.14 5.93 -32.46
CA GLU A 159 7.69 5.79 -32.64
C GLU A 159 7.33 4.53 -33.45
N ARG A 160 8.14 4.17 -34.45
CA ARG A 160 7.94 2.95 -35.25
C ARG A 160 8.10 1.67 -34.42
N GLN A 161 9.03 1.64 -33.47
CA GLN A 161 9.22 0.50 -32.57
C GLN A 161 8.10 0.35 -31.53
N LEU A 162 7.55 1.47 -31.05
CA LEU A 162 6.40 1.45 -30.12
C LEU A 162 5.10 0.99 -30.81
N SER A 163 4.93 1.29 -32.10
CA SER A 163 3.79 0.81 -32.90
C SER A 163 3.80 -0.73 -33.09
N GLN A 164 4.98 -1.32 -33.32
CA GLN A 164 5.14 -2.77 -33.50
C GLN A 164 4.99 -3.59 -32.20
N SER A 165 5.24 -3.00 -31.03
CA SER A 165 5.07 -3.70 -29.75
C SER A 165 3.59 -3.88 -29.36
N SER A 166 2.69 -3.06 -29.91
CA SER A 166 1.25 -3.12 -29.60
C SER A 166 0.51 -4.34 -30.20
N THR A 167 1.11 -5.03 -31.18
CA THR A 167 0.56 -6.24 -31.82
C THR A 167 1.03 -7.55 -31.19
N ILE A 168 2.07 -7.53 -30.34
CA ILE A 168 2.56 -8.74 -29.64
C ILE A 168 1.75 -9.00 -28.36
N PHE A 169 1.23 -7.97 -27.69
CA PHE A 169 0.51 -8.12 -26.42
C PHE A 169 -0.98 -8.51 -26.54
N LYS A 170 -1.50 -8.71 -27.77
CA LYS A 170 -2.92 -9.03 -28.01
C LYS A 170 -3.17 -10.47 -28.48
N LYS A 171 -2.15 -11.33 -28.53
CA LYS A 171 -2.30 -12.71 -29.06
C LYS A 171 -2.33 -13.82 -28.00
N ASP A 172 -2.00 -13.53 -26.74
CA ASP A 172 -2.02 -14.53 -25.65
C ASP A 172 -3.24 -14.37 -24.73
N LEU A 173 -4.43 -14.21 -25.32
CA LEU A 173 -5.71 -14.19 -24.60
C LEU A 173 -6.64 -15.34 -25.05
N ALA A 174 -6.10 -16.44 -25.56
CA ALA A 174 -6.91 -17.54 -26.11
C ALA A 174 -6.50 -18.95 -25.65
N ASP A 175 -5.66 -19.10 -24.62
CA ASP A 175 -5.32 -20.43 -24.13
C ASP A 175 -5.00 -20.40 -22.63
N LEU A 176 -6.02 -20.49 -21.79
CA LEU A 176 -6.01 -21.10 -20.44
C LEU A 176 -7.46 -21.22 -19.98
N GLY A 177 -8.25 -21.97 -20.75
CA GLY A 177 -9.38 -22.70 -20.20
C GLY A 177 -8.84 -24.02 -19.67
N GLU A 178 -8.77 -24.16 -18.34
CA GLU A 178 -8.87 -25.41 -17.56
C GLU A 178 -8.35 -25.16 -16.13
N MET A 179 -9.27 -24.87 -15.22
CA MET A 179 -9.24 -25.38 -13.85
C MET A 179 -10.66 -25.27 -13.26
N GLU A 180 -11.58 -26.02 -13.87
CA GLU A 180 -12.71 -26.57 -13.12
C GLU A 180 -12.23 -27.84 -12.39
N ASP A 181 -13.04 -28.28 -11.43
CA ASP A 181 -12.81 -29.28 -10.37
C ASP A 181 -12.15 -28.71 -9.10
N ILE A 182 -12.84 -28.53 -7.97
CA ILE A 182 -13.84 -29.41 -7.34
C ILE A 182 -14.92 -28.54 -6.68
N PHE A 183 -16.06 -28.40 -7.36
CA PHE A 183 -17.35 -28.10 -6.74
C PHE A 183 -18.26 -29.30 -6.98
N GLN A 184 -18.05 -30.36 -6.19
CA GLN A 184 -19.03 -31.43 -6.10
C GLN A 184 -19.03 -32.04 -4.71
N CYS A 185 -19.87 -31.48 -3.84
CA CYS A 185 -20.51 -32.27 -2.79
C CYS A 185 -21.92 -31.73 -2.57
N GLY A 186 -22.88 -32.48 -3.13
CA GLY A 186 -24.16 -32.78 -2.51
C GLY A 186 -25.07 -31.61 -2.16
N ILE A 187 -25.95 -31.29 -3.10
CA ILE A 187 -27.33 -30.95 -2.75
C ILE A 187 -27.91 -32.21 -2.09
N GLY A 188 -28.11 -32.14 -0.78
CA GLY A 188 -28.90 -33.09 0.00
C GLY A 188 -29.99 -32.30 0.69
N ASP A 189 -31.22 -32.50 0.24
CA ASP A 189 -32.45 -31.91 0.75
C ASP A 189 -32.55 -31.96 2.28
N PHE A 190 -32.91 -30.84 2.92
CA PHE A 190 -33.62 -30.88 4.20
C PHE A 190 -34.43 -29.58 4.39
N PHE A 191 -35.68 -29.59 3.91
CA PHE A 191 -36.71 -28.63 4.28
C PHE A 191 -37.89 -29.42 4.84
N THR A 192 -38.37 -29.01 6.03
CA THR A 192 -39.66 -29.35 6.71
C THR A 192 -39.87 -30.83 7.09
N GLU A 193 -40.24 -31.21 8.32
CA GLU A 193 -41.00 -30.58 9.41
C GLU A 193 -40.61 -31.26 10.74
#